data_AF-A0A1I6SYQ5-F1
#
_entry.id   AF-A0A1I6SYQ5-F1
#
_cell.length_a   1.000
_cell.length_b   1.000
_cell.length_c   1.000
_cell.angle_alpha   90.00
_cell.angle_beta   90.00
_cell.angle_gamma   90.00
#
_symmetry.space_group_name_H-M   'P 1'
#
loop_
_entity.id
_entity.type
_entity.pdbx_description
1 polymer ?
#
loop_
_entity_poly.entity_id
_entity_poly.type
_entity_poly.pdbx_seq_one_letter_code
_entity_poly.pdbx_strand_id
1 'polypeptide(L)'
;MSPQPTSWQNVSATADMITVAGHRLHEGTRAITDSPAEAVRARDALLDLSAASARLARQLDLLAADSGGAGAEPPEVHVALDQAAAAAEDLGNCTRVAARAIEDELGGER
;
A
#
# COMPACT_ATOMS: atom_id res chain seq x y z
N MET A 1 -2.19 13.81 27.98
CA MET A 1 -1.71 12.67 27.18
C MET A 1 -2.85 12.23 26.29
N SER A 2 -2.74 12.45 24.98
CA SER A 2 -3.70 11.88 24.03
C SER A 2 -3.54 10.36 24.00
N PRO A 3 -4.62 9.57 23.93
CA PRO A 3 -4.51 8.12 23.81
C PRO A 3 -3.72 7.78 22.53
N GLN A 4 -2.73 6.90 22.64
CA GLN A 4 -2.04 6.37 21.47
C GLN A 4 -3.02 5.52 20.66
N PRO A 5 -2.99 5.62 19.32
CA PRO A 5 -3.88 4.82 18.47
C PRO A 5 -3.56 3.32 18.63
N THR A 6 -4.62 2.50 18.69
CA THR A 6 -4.49 1.04 18.76
C THR A 6 -3.88 0.47 17.47
N SER A 7 -3.32 -0.75 17.53
CA SER A 7 -2.78 -1.45 16.35
C SER A 7 -3.81 -1.54 15.20
N TRP A 8 -5.08 -1.82 15.52
CA TRP A 8 -6.17 -1.82 14.55
C TRP A 8 -6.53 -0.43 14.00
N GLN A 9 -6.45 0.63 14.81
CA GLN A 9 -6.65 2.00 14.31
C GLN A 9 -5.54 2.40 13.34
N ASN A 10 -4.30 1.97 13.58
CA ASN A 10 -3.18 2.21 12.69
C ASN A 10 -3.31 1.47 11.34
N VAL A 11 -3.85 0.24 11.36
CA VAL A 11 -4.21 -0.52 10.15
C VAL A 11 -5.31 0.20 9.37
N SER A 12 -6.40 0.59 10.04
CA SER A 12 -7.51 1.30 9.40
C SER A 12 -7.04 2.60 8.74
N ALA A 13 -6.27 3.42 9.46
CA ALA A 13 -5.76 4.68 8.92
C ALA A 13 -4.85 4.46 7.69
N THR A 14 -4.09 3.37 7.66
CA THR A 14 -3.22 3.06 6.52
C THR A 14 -4.02 2.52 5.34
N ALA A 15 -5.07 1.74 5.58
CA ALA A 15 -6.03 1.32 4.54
C ALA A 15 -6.77 2.53 3.93
N ASP A 16 -7.12 3.54 4.74
CA ASP A 16 -7.68 4.79 4.23
C ASP A 16 -6.68 5.54 3.33
N MET A 17 -5.39 5.57 3.69
CA MET A 17 -4.34 6.13 2.83
C MET A 17 -4.26 5.41 1.48
N ILE A 18 -4.33 4.07 1.48
CA ILE A 18 -4.36 3.27 0.23
C ILE A 18 -5.59 3.65 -0.60
N THR A 19 -6.76 3.79 0.02
CA THR A 19 -8.00 4.18 -0.67
C THR A 19 -7.87 5.57 -1.32
N VAL A 20 -7.35 6.55 -0.58
CA VAL A 20 -7.13 7.91 -1.09
C VAL A 20 -6.12 7.90 -2.24
N ALA A 21 -5.00 7.19 -2.10
CA ALA A 21 -3.99 7.10 -3.15
C ALA A 21 -4.53 6.35 -4.39
N GLY A 22 -5.38 5.32 -4.20
CA GLY A 22 -6.09 4.64 -5.28
C GLY A 22 -7.03 5.56 -6.06
N HIS A 23 -7.77 6.42 -5.36
CA HIS A 23 -8.59 7.45 -6.03
C HIS A 23 -7.74 8.43 -6.83
N ARG A 24 -6.63 8.92 -6.27
CA ARG A 24 -5.69 9.80 -7.00
C ARG A 24 -5.12 9.12 -8.24
N LEU A 25 -4.77 7.84 -8.13
CA LEU A 25 -4.28 7.05 -9.25
C LEU A 25 -5.35 6.91 -10.34
N HIS A 26 -6.59 6.62 -9.96
CA HIS A 26 -7.70 6.51 -10.91
C HIS A 26 -7.92 7.82 -11.67
N GLU A 27 -7.93 8.95 -10.99
CA GLU A 27 -8.04 10.26 -11.66
C GLU A 27 -6.83 10.55 -12.56
N GLY A 28 -5.60 10.31 -12.08
CA GLY A 28 -4.37 10.54 -12.85
C GLY A 28 -4.25 9.62 -14.08
N THR A 29 -4.70 8.37 -13.99
CA THR A 29 -4.67 7.42 -15.12
C THR A 29 -5.66 7.78 -16.22
N ARG A 30 -6.82 8.37 -15.88
CA ARG A 30 -7.78 8.85 -16.89
C ARG A 30 -7.22 9.97 -17.77
N ALA A 31 -6.29 10.75 -17.24
CA ALA A 31 -5.69 11.89 -17.92
C ALA A 31 -4.22 11.66 -18.28
N ILE A 32 -3.69 10.45 -18.12
CA ILE A 32 -2.25 10.17 -18.22
C ILE A 32 -1.67 10.47 -19.61
N THR A 33 -2.50 10.34 -20.65
CA THR A 33 -2.15 10.64 -22.04
C THR A 33 -2.24 12.13 -22.38
N ASP A 34 -2.81 12.94 -21.51
CA ASP A 34 -3.15 14.33 -21.81
C ASP A 34 -1.98 15.28 -21.56
N SER A 35 -1.07 14.92 -20.64
CA SER A 35 0.18 15.67 -20.44
C SER A 35 1.23 14.91 -19.61
N PRO A 36 2.53 15.26 -19.73
CA PRO A 36 3.58 14.77 -18.83
C PRO A 36 3.29 15.06 -17.34
N ALA A 37 2.56 16.14 -17.04
CA ALA A 37 2.21 16.49 -15.67
C ALA A 37 1.20 15.52 -15.04
N GLU A 38 0.30 14.93 -15.84
CA GLU A 38 -0.63 13.89 -15.40
C GLU A 38 0.08 12.55 -15.19
N ALA A 39 1.02 12.21 -16.07
CA ALA A 39 1.92 11.06 -15.88
C ALA A 39 2.72 11.16 -14.56
N VAL A 40 3.26 12.34 -14.26
CA VAL A 40 3.92 12.59 -12.96
C VAL A 40 2.96 12.41 -11.79
N ARG A 41 1.71 12.88 -11.87
CA ARG A 41 0.71 12.69 -10.82
C ARG A 41 0.34 11.21 -10.61
N ALA A 42 0.14 10.47 -11.70
CA ALA A 42 -0.15 9.05 -11.64
C ALA A 42 1.01 8.26 -11.02
N ARG A 43 2.26 8.59 -11.39
CA ARG A 43 3.47 8.04 -10.76
C ARG A 43 3.51 8.32 -9.26
N ASP A 44 3.30 9.56 -8.85
CA ASP A 44 3.35 9.93 -7.43
C ASP A 44 2.27 9.19 -6.61
N ALA A 45 1.06 9.04 -7.17
CA ALA A 45 0.01 8.23 -6.55
C ALA A 45 0.40 6.74 -6.43
N LEU A 46 1.12 6.18 -7.41
CA LEU A 46 1.65 4.81 -7.33
C LEU A 46 2.74 4.67 -6.26
N LEU A 47 3.60 5.66 -6.09
CA LEU A 47 4.62 5.67 -5.04
C LEU A 47 3.99 5.78 -3.65
N ASP A 48 2.97 6.63 -3.49
CA ASP A 48 2.16 6.73 -2.28
C ASP A 48 1.49 5.38 -1.94
N LEU A 49 0.89 4.72 -2.94
CA LEU A 49 0.31 3.39 -2.79
C LEU A 49 1.36 2.36 -2.36
N SER A 50 2.54 2.35 -2.99
CA SER A 50 3.64 1.45 -2.61
C SER A 50 4.05 1.63 -1.16
N ALA A 51 4.24 2.88 -0.73
CA ALA A 51 4.65 3.19 0.64
C ALA A 51 3.57 2.82 1.67
N ALA A 52 2.30 3.14 1.38
CA ALA A 52 1.17 2.81 2.25
C ALA A 52 0.96 1.30 2.35
N SER A 53 1.06 0.56 1.24
CA SER A 53 0.89 -0.90 1.24
C SER A 53 2.02 -1.61 1.98
N ALA A 54 3.28 -1.17 1.81
CA ALA A 54 4.40 -1.69 2.60
C ALA A 54 4.26 -1.40 4.10
N ARG A 55 3.66 -0.26 4.47
CA ARG A 55 3.33 0.05 5.87
C ARG A 55 2.22 -0.86 6.39
N LEU A 56 1.17 -1.08 5.60
CA LEU A 56 0.06 -1.96 5.96
C LEU A 56 0.53 -3.39 6.18
N ALA A 57 1.37 -3.93 5.29
CA ALA A 57 1.96 -5.27 5.43
C ALA A 57 2.63 -5.44 6.80
N ARG A 58 3.55 -4.53 7.16
CA ARG A 58 4.23 -4.56 8.47
C ARG A 58 3.27 -4.46 9.66
N GLN A 59 2.19 -3.69 9.54
CA GLN A 59 1.21 -3.56 10.63
C GLN A 59 0.37 -4.84 10.80
N LEU A 60 0.05 -5.51 9.69
CA LEU A 60 -0.66 -6.78 9.69
C LEU A 60 0.22 -7.91 10.23
N ASP A 61 1.51 -7.94 9.88
CA ASP A 61 2.49 -8.89 10.45
C ASP A 61 2.58 -8.77 11.97
N LEU A 62 2.64 -7.53 12.48
CA LEU A 62 2.67 -7.28 13.92
C LEU A 62 1.39 -7.75 14.61
N LEU A 63 0.22 -7.53 13.99
CA LEU A 63 -1.05 -8.05 14.50
C LEU A 63 -1.11 -9.59 14.44
N ALA A 64 -0.55 -10.20 13.40
CA ALA A 64 -0.45 -11.66 13.28
C ALA A 64 0.42 -12.23 14.41
N ALA A 65 1.57 -11.61 14.66
CA ALA A 65 2.46 -11.98 15.76
C ALA A 65 1.78 -11.87 17.13
N ASP A 66 1.04 -10.78 17.38
CA ASP A 66 0.29 -10.57 18.63
C ASP A 66 -0.88 -11.56 18.80
N SER A 67 -1.40 -12.10 17.70
CA SER A 67 -2.48 -13.10 17.71
C SER A 67 -1.99 -14.55 17.71
N GLY A 68 -0.67 -14.76 17.62
CA GLY A 68 -0.05 -16.09 17.75
C GLY A 68 -0.19 -16.63 19.17
N GLY A 69 -1.13 -17.55 19.39
CA GLY A 69 -1.23 -18.30 20.64
C GLY A 69 -0.04 -19.28 20.80
N ALA A 70 0.29 -19.66 22.04
CA ALA A 70 1.38 -20.60 22.36
C ALA A 70 1.11 -22.08 21.95
N GLY A 71 0.18 -22.31 21.02
CA GLY A 71 -0.21 -23.64 20.53
C GLY A 71 0.64 -24.13 19.35
N ALA A 72 0.46 -25.39 18.96
CA ALA A 72 1.18 -26.01 17.85
C ALA A 72 0.70 -25.56 16.45
N GLU A 73 -0.54 -25.06 16.35
CA GLU A 73 -1.10 -24.51 15.11
C GLU A 73 -1.47 -23.02 15.29
N PRO A 74 -1.13 -22.15 14.33
CA PRO A 74 -1.50 -20.75 14.38
C PRO A 74 -3.04 -20.62 14.28
N PRO A 75 -3.67 -19.75 15.10
CA PRO A 75 -5.10 -19.47 14.98
C PRO A 75 -5.49 -18.98 13.58
N GLU A 76 -6.74 -19.23 13.15
CA GLU A 76 -7.22 -18.77 11.83
C GLU A 76 -7.02 -17.27 11.60
N VAL A 77 -7.17 -16.46 12.65
CA VAL A 77 -6.93 -15.01 12.60
C VAL A 77 -5.47 -14.66 12.27
N HIS A 78 -4.51 -15.43 12.77
CA HIS A 78 -3.09 -15.24 12.45
C HIS A 78 -2.84 -15.49 10.97
N VAL A 79 -3.38 -16.60 10.44
CA VAL A 79 -3.25 -16.97 9.02
C VAL A 79 -3.89 -15.90 8.13
N ALA A 80 -5.08 -15.41 8.48
CA ALA A 80 -5.76 -14.37 7.72
C ALA A 80 -4.98 -13.04 7.70
N LEU A 81 -4.36 -12.67 8.82
CA LEU A 81 -3.54 -11.46 8.93
C LEU A 81 -2.25 -11.57 8.11
N ASP A 82 -1.58 -12.72 8.17
CA ASP A 82 -0.37 -13.01 7.39
C ASP A 82 -0.66 -12.98 5.87
N GLN A 83 -1.76 -13.59 5.43
CA GLN A 83 -2.22 -13.52 4.04
C GLN A 83 -2.53 -12.09 3.60
N ALA A 84 -3.17 -11.30 4.47
CA ALA A 84 -3.44 -9.90 4.17
C ALA A 84 -2.15 -9.06 4.10
N ALA A 85 -1.14 -9.37 4.92
CA ALA A 85 0.17 -8.74 4.88
C ALA A 85 0.89 -9.02 3.55
N ALA A 86 0.92 -10.29 3.14
CA ALA A 86 1.48 -10.71 1.86
C ALA A 86 0.79 -10.02 0.67
N ALA A 87 -0.55 -9.94 0.68
CA ALA A 87 -1.30 -9.24 -0.36
C ALA A 87 -0.97 -7.73 -0.42
N ALA A 88 -0.78 -7.09 0.75
CA ALA A 88 -0.36 -5.69 0.81
C ALA A 88 1.08 -5.50 0.31
N GLU A 89 1.99 -6.43 0.60
CA GLU A 89 3.34 -6.42 0.05
C GLU A 89 3.34 -6.55 -1.48
N ASP A 90 2.59 -7.51 -2.02
CA ASP A 90 2.44 -7.73 -3.47
C ASP A 90 1.88 -6.49 -4.18
N LEU A 91 0.83 -5.87 -3.62
CA LEU A 91 0.29 -4.61 -4.13
C LEU A 91 1.36 -3.51 -4.13
N GLY A 92 2.14 -3.40 -3.05
CA GLY A 92 3.21 -2.41 -2.94
C GLY A 92 4.33 -2.62 -3.96
N ASN A 93 4.66 -3.88 -4.27
CA ASN A 93 5.63 -4.24 -5.28
C ASN A 93 5.12 -3.92 -6.69
N CYS A 94 3.87 -4.26 -7.00
CA CYS A 94 3.26 -3.97 -8.30
C CYS A 94 3.18 -2.47 -8.58
N THR A 95 2.74 -1.67 -7.60
CA THR A 95 2.61 -0.22 -7.77
C THR A 95 3.97 0.46 -7.92
N ARG A 96 5.02 -0.02 -7.23
CA ARG A 96 6.40 0.45 -7.44
C ARG A 96 6.93 0.16 -8.84
N VAL A 97 6.67 -1.03 -9.37
CA VAL A 97 7.08 -1.39 -10.74
C VAL A 97 6.35 -0.50 -11.75
N ALA A 98 5.04 -0.28 -11.57
CA ALA A 98 4.27 0.61 -12.42
C ALA A 98 4.78 2.06 -12.38
N ALA A 99 5.15 2.57 -11.19
CA ALA A 99 5.72 3.91 -11.05
C ALA A 99 7.04 4.04 -11.84
N ARG A 100 7.92 3.04 -11.75
CA ARG A 100 9.18 3.02 -12.51
C ARG A 100 8.95 3.02 -14.02
N ALA A 101 7.97 2.26 -14.51
CA ALA A 101 7.64 2.26 -15.94
C ALA A 101 7.25 3.66 -16.44
N ILE A 102 6.50 4.43 -15.63
CA ILE A 102 6.17 5.82 -15.96
C ILE A 102 7.40 6.74 -15.89
N GLU A 103 8.27 6.56 -14.89
CA GLU A 103 9.53 7.31 -14.80
C GLU A 103 10.44 7.07 -16.02
N ASP A 104 10.56 5.82 -16.46
CA ASP A 104 11.37 5.44 -17.61
C ASP A 104 10.80 6.05 -18.91
N GLU A 105 9.48 6.02 -19.10
CA GLU A 105 8.80 6.66 -20.24
C GLU A 105 9.09 8.18 -20.28
N LEU A 106 8.88 8.88 -19.15
CA LEU A 106 9.13 10.32 -19.03
C LEU A 106 10.62 10.70 -19.16
N GLY A 107 11.52 9.79 -18.80
CA GLY A 107 12.97 9.96 -18.92
C GLY A 107 13.48 9.74 -20.35
N GLY A 108 12.80 8.89 -21.14
CA GLY A 108 13.13 8.61 -22.54
C GLY A 108 12.70 9.69 -23.53
N GLU A 109 11.86 10.65 -23.12
CA GLU A 109 11.41 11.80 -23.93
C GLU A 109 12.36 13.02 -23.87
N ARG A 110 13.55 12.88 -23.26
CA ARG A 110 14.58 13.93 -23.16
C ARG A 110 15.74 13.70 -24.14
#